data_AF-A0A367M848-F1
#
_entry.id   AF-A0A367M848-F1
#
_cell.length_a   1.000
_cell.length_b   1.000
_cell.length_c   1.000
_cell.angle_alpha   90.00
_cell.angle_beta   90.00
_cell.angle_gamma   90.00
#
_symmetry.space_group_name_H-M   'P 1'
#
loop_
_entity.id
_entity.type
_entity.pdbx_description
1 polymer ?
#
loop_
_entity_poly.entity_id
_entity_poly.type
_entity_poly.pdbx_seq_one_letter_code
_entity_poly.pdbx_strand_id
1 'polypeptide(L)'
;MSSRLLPPNRSSLERSLGDVLPAELPVPLRELHDPARCEAALLPYLAWTRSVDRWDPDWSDEAKRNAVATSFVLHQRKGTLTALRQVVEPIGALSEVTEWWQRSPTGVPGTFEITVDVSDRGIDEGTALELERLLDDVRPVSRHLTRLDLR
;
A
#
# COMPACT_ATOMS: atom_id res chain seq x y z
N MET A 1 15.65 -28.39 21.05
CA MET A 1 15.38 -29.72 21.67
C MET A 1 15.74 -29.66 23.14
N SER A 2 14.79 -29.38 24.02
CA SER A 2 15.06 -29.29 25.46
C SER A 2 15.61 -30.59 26.06
N SER A 3 16.38 -30.50 27.16
CA SER A 3 16.81 -31.65 27.98
C SER A 3 15.67 -32.58 28.44
N ARG A 4 14.42 -32.14 28.27
CA ARG A 4 13.18 -32.89 28.47
C ARG A 4 12.99 -34.05 27.48
N LEU A 5 13.63 -34.01 26.31
CA LEU A 5 13.53 -35.06 25.30
C LEU A 5 14.55 -36.20 25.52
N LEU A 6 15.52 -36.00 26.42
CA LEU A 6 16.48 -37.02 26.78
C LEU A 6 15.85 -38.07 27.71
N PRO A 7 16.24 -39.35 27.61
CA PRO A 7 15.79 -40.40 28.53
C PRO A 7 16.04 -40.09 30.02
N PRO A 8 15.35 -40.78 30.94
CA PRO A 8 15.50 -40.54 32.38
C PRO A 8 16.91 -40.83 32.94
N ASN A 9 17.68 -41.71 32.30
CA ASN A 9 19.02 -42.15 32.73
C ASN A 9 20.17 -41.23 32.28
N ARG A 10 19.89 -39.95 32.03
CA ARG A 10 20.85 -38.94 31.58
C ARG A 10 21.73 -38.39 32.71
N SER A 11 23.00 -38.15 32.41
CA SER A 11 23.96 -37.45 33.26
C SER A 11 23.74 -35.93 33.25
N SER A 12 24.42 -35.22 34.15
CA SER A 12 24.40 -33.75 34.20
C SER A 12 24.98 -33.12 32.93
N LEU A 13 26.06 -33.68 32.40
CA LEU A 13 26.69 -33.23 31.16
C LEU A 13 25.75 -33.39 29.97
N GLU A 14 25.12 -34.55 29.82
CA GLU A 14 24.15 -34.80 28.74
C GLU A 14 22.94 -33.87 28.85
N ARG A 15 22.47 -33.59 30.08
CA ARG A 15 21.39 -32.60 30.29
C ARG A 15 21.80 -31.22 29.79
N SER A 16 22.99 -30.74 30.17
CA SER A 16 23.51 -29.44 29.76
C SER A 16 23.75 -29.36 28.25
N LEU A 17 24.33 -30.40 27.65
CA LEU A 17 24.50 -30.48 26.20
C LEU A 17 23.16 -30.54 25.47
N GLY A 18 22.18 -31.24 26.04
CA GLY A 18 20.82 -31.30 25.53
C GLY A 18 20.14 -29.94 25.45
N ASP A 19 20.41 -29.02 26.37
CA ASP A 19 19.86 -27.66 26.30
C ASP A 19 20.62 -26.74 25.33
N VAL A 20 21.91 -27.01 25.06
CA VAL A 20 22.79 -26.13 24.27
C VAL A 20 22.88 -26.53 22.79
N LEU A 21 23.17 -27.80 22.51
CA LEU A 21 23.38 -28.31 21.15
C LEU A 21 22.22 -28.08 20.16
N PRO A 22 20.93 -28.08 20.57
CA PRO A 22 19.85 -27.90 19.62
C PRO A 22 19.78 -26.52 18.98
N ALA A 23 20.39 -25.50 19.61
CA ALA A 23 20.51 -24.14 19.10
C ALA A 23 19.25 -23.65 18.36
N GLU A 24 18.11 -23.58 19.07
CA GLU A 24 16.84 -23.18 18.46
C GLU A 24 16.95 -21.77 17.87
N LEU A 25 16.51 -21.61 16.62
CA LEU A 25 16.56 -20.35 15.89
C LEU A 25 15.13 -19.83 15.63
N PRO A 26 14.93 -18.50 15.61
CA PRO A 26 13.68 -17.94 15.13
C PRO A 26 13.49 -18.29 13.66
N VAL A 27 12.25 -18.63 13.27
CA VAL A 27 11.88 -18.93 11.87
C VAL A 27 10.83 -17.91 11.41
N PRO A 28 11.24 -16.69 11.01
CA PRO A 28 10.32 -15.59 10.70
C PRO A 28 9.73 -15.67 9.28
N LEU A 29 9.39 -16.87 8.81
CA LEU A 29 8.93 -17.08 7.44
C LEU A 29 7.49 -16.61 7.20
N ARG A 30 6.64 -16.65 8.24
CA ARG A 30 5.22 -16.26 8.10
C ARG A 30 5.05 -14.74 8.07
N GLU A 31 5.98 -14.03 8.67
CA GLU A 31 6.05 -12.58 8.79
C GLU A 31 6.32 -11.95 7.42
N LEU A 32 7.03 -12.64 6.52
CA LEU A 32 7.37 -12.15 5.18
C LEU A 32 6.15 -11.86 4.29
N HIS A 33 5.00 -12.49 4.55
CA HIS A 33 3.77 -12.31 3.77
C HIS A 33 2.73 -11.41 4.45
N ASP A 34 3.02 -10.93 5.66
CA ASP A 34 2.13 -10.09 6.44
C ASP A 34 2.67 -8.65 6.45
N PRO A 35 2.01 -7.70 5.77
CA PRO A 35 2.49 -6.32 5.71
C PRO A 35 2.56 -5.65 7.09
N ALA A 36 1.83 -6.10 8.11
CA ALA A 36 1.92 -5.54 9.45
C ALA A 36 3.13 -6.08 10.25
N ARG A 37 3.61 -7.29 9.93
CA ARG A 37 4.69 -7.96 10.67
C ARG A 37 6.00 -8.08 9.91
N CYS A 38 6.00 -7.87 8.59
CA CYS A 38 7.20 -7.92 7.77
C CYS A 38 8.22 -6.85 8.22
N GLU A 39 9.50 -7.19 8.18
CA GLU A 39 10.58 -6.24 8.47
C GLU A 39 10.55 -5.09 7.45
N ALA A 40 10.77 -3.85 7.91
CA ALA A 40 10.73 -2.67 7.04
C ALA A 40 11.71 -2.75 5.86
N ALA A 41 12.91 -3.32 6.09
CA ALA A 41 13.92 -3.53 5.07
C ALA A 41 13.47 -4.50 3.95
N LEU A 42 12.55 -5.43 4.27
CA LEU A 42 12.05 -6.44 3.34
C LEU A 42 10.68 -6.09 2.74
N LEU A 43 10.00 -5.09 3.29
CA LEU A 43 8.68 -4.66 2.85
C LEU A 43 8.59 -4.31 1.36
N PRO A 44 9.61 -3.70 0.70
CA PRO A 44 9.57 -3.47 -0.75
C PRO A 44 9.44 -4.73 -1.59
N TYR A 45 9.98 -5.87 -1.14
CA TYR A 45 9.85 -7.15 -1.86
C TYR A 45 8.42 -7.70 -1.78
N LEU A 46 7.77 -7.51 -0.62
CA LEU A 46 6.35 -7.84 -0.47
C LEU A 46 5.49 -6.91 -1.33
N ALA A 47 5.82 -5.62 -1.36
CA ALA A 47 5.15 -4.63 -2.22
C ALA A 47 5.23 -5.01 -3.70
N TRP A 48 6.41 -5.40 -4.17
CA TRP A 48 6.63 -5.90 -5.53
C TRP A 48 5.78 -7.13 -5.86
N THR A 49 5.76 -8.11 -4.96
CA THR A 49 4.93 -9.34 -5.11
C THR A 49 3.44 -9.01 -5.17
N ARG A 50 3.02 -7.92 -4.52
CA ARG A 50 1.64 -7.43 -4.50
C ARG A 50 1.34 -6.39 -5.58
N SER A 51 2.25 -6.22 -6.55
CA SER A 51 2.15 -5.29 -7.69
C SER A 51 1.85 -3.85 -7.28
N VAL A 52 2.32 -3.40 -6.12
CA VAL A 52 2.11 -2.01 -5.69
C VAL A 52 2.73 -1.08 -6.72
N ASP A 53 1.89 -0.30 -7.42
CA ASP A 53 2.32 0.50 -8.57
C ASP A 53 3.24 1.66 -8.17
N ARG A 54 3.04 2.23 -6.98
CA ARG A 54 3.80 3.38 -6.47
C ARG A 54 4.42 3.08 -5.12
N TRP A 55 5.71 3.39 -5.05
CA TRP A 55 6.51 3.20 -3.85
C TRP A 55 7.44 4.39 -3.68
N ASP A 56 7.42 4.98 -2.50
CA ASP A 56 8.30 6.08 -2.13
C ASP A 56 9.13 5.65 -0.91
N PRO A 57 10.47 5.71 -1.01
CA PRO A 57 11.35 5.37 0.11
C PRO A 57 11.20 6.33 1.30
N ASP A 58 10.68 7.54 1.12
CA ASP A 58 10.56 8.56 2.16
C ASP A 58 9.22 8.48 2.92
N TRP A 59 8.28 7.64 2.46
CA TRP A 59 7.05 7.38 3.21
C TRP A 59 7.31 6.80 4.60
N SER A 60 6.43 7.13 5.54
CA SER A 60 6.40 6.47 6.85
C SER A 60 6.17 4.96 6.69
N ASP A 61 6.65 4.19 7.66
CA ASP A 61 6.43 2.74 7.68
C ASP A 61 4.93 2.40 7.66
N GLU A 62 4.10 3.19 8.33
CA GLU A 62 2.65 3.02 8.32
C GLU A 62 2.06 3.19 6.92
N ALA A 63 2.44 4.26 6.21
CA ALA A 63 1.98 4.51 4.84
C ALA A 63 2.43 3.40 3.88
N LYS A 64 3.70 2.97 3.97
CA LYS A 64 4.25 1.85 3.20
C LYS A 64 3.47 0.56 3.46
N ARG A 65 3.22 0.21 4.72
CA ARG A 65 2.48 -1.01 5.08
C ARG A 65 1.03 -0.96 4.61
N ASN A 66 0.37 0.20 4.73
CA ASN A 66 -0.99 0.40 4.25
C ASN A 66 -1.10 0.24 2.73
N ALA A 67 -0.14 0.79 1.98
CA ALA A 67 -0.09 0.62 0.51
C ALA A 67 -0.01 -0.86 0.11
N VAL A 68 0.83 -1.67 0.81
CA VAL A 68 0.93 -3.12 0.57
C VAL A 68 -0.32 -3.87 1.00
N ALA A 69 -0.91 -3.50 2.14
CA ALA A 69 -2.09 -4.18 2.68
C ALA A 69 -3.33 -3.95 1.82
N THR A 70 -3.50 -2.74 1.28
CA THR A 70 -4.68 -2.32 0.52
C THR A 70 -4.56 -2.58 -0.99
N SER A 71 -3.39 -2.97 -1.49
CA SER A 71 -3.13 -3.11 -2.93
C SER A 71 -4.10 -4.06 -3.64
N PHE A 72 -4.47 -5.17 -3.00
CA PHE A 72 -5.40 -6.14 -3.59
C PHE A 72 -6.77 -5.50 -3.90
N VAL A 73 -7.33 -4.78 -2.92
CA VAL A 73 -8.64 -4.14 -3.05
C VAL A 73 -8.57 -3.01 -4.08
N LEU A 74 -7.48 -2.25 -4.08
CA LEU A 74 -7.25 -1.18 -5.05
C LEU A 74 -7.20 -1.74 -6.48
N HIS A 75 -6.37 -2.76 -6.72
CA HIS A 75 -6.23 -3.39 -8.03
C HIS A 75 -7.54 -4.01 -8.52
N GLN A 76 -8.28 -4.66 -7.62
CA GLN A 76 -9.59 -5.24 -7.95
C GLN A 76 -10.60 -4.19 -8.46
N ARG A 77 -10.46 -2.93 -8.03
CA ARG A 77 -11.43 -1.85 -8.27
C ARG A 77 -10.90 -0.75 -9.18
N LYS A 78 -9.74 -0.93 -9.83
CA LYS A 78 -9.20 0.06 -10.78
C LYS A 78 -10.24 0.45 -11.82
N GLY A 79 -10.25 1.72 -12.19
CA GLY A 79 -11.24 2.31 -13.08
C GLY A 79 -12.58 2.68 -12.43
N THR A 80 -12.78 2.40 -11.14
CA THR A 80 -13.99 2.82 -10.41
C THR A 80 -13.77 4.10 -9.63
N LEU A 81 -14.86 4.81 -9.34
CA LEU A 81 -14.85 5.99 -8.48
C LEU A 81 -14.29 5.69 -7.08
N THR A 82 -14.53 4.48 -6.56
CA THR A 82 -13.99 4.05 -5.25
C THR A 82 -12.47 3.99 -5.26
N ALA A 83 -11.87 3.51 -6.35
CA ALA A 83 -10.41 3.47 -6.46
C ALA A 83 -9.82 4.87 -6.61
N LEU A 84 -10.49 5.79 -7.33
CA LEU A 84 -10.10 7.21 -7.37
C LEU A 84 -10.14 7.84 -5.97
N ARG A 85 -11.20 7.60 -5.19
CA ARG A 85 -11.30 8.10 -3.80
C ARG A 85 -10.15 7.61 -2.93
N GLN A 86 -9.86 6.32 -2.99
CA GLN A 86 -8.84 5.70 -2.15
C GLN A 86 -7.43 6.23 -2.45
N VAL A 87 -7.15 6.54 -3.72
CA VAL A 87 -5.84 7.04 -4.14
C VAL A 87 -5.65 8.53 -3.84
N VAL A 88 -6.74 9.30 -3.76
CA VAL A 88 -6.71 10.71 -3.36
C VAL A 88 -6.62 10.89 -1.84
N GLU A 89 -7.14 9.93 -1.05
CA GLU A 89 -7.22 9.99 0.43
C GLU A 89 -5.94 10.48 1.14
N PRO A 90 -4.72 10.03 0.79
CA PRO A 90 -3.50 10.46 1.50
C PRO A 90 -3.19 11.95 1.40
N ILE A 91 -3.77 12.63 0.40
CA ILE A 91 -3.55 14.04 0.08
C ILE A 91 -4.78 14.87 0.45
N GLY A 92 -5.99 14.35 0.23
CA GLY A 92 -7.25 15.04 0.50
C GLY A 92 -8.46 14.16 0.30
N ALA A 93 -9.61 14.76 0.04
CA ALA A 93 -10.85 14.06 -0.23
C ALA A 93 -11.34 14.35 -1.66
N LEU A 94 -11.64 13.30 -2.42
CA LEU A 94 -12.30 13.44 -3.71
C LEU A 94 -13.73 13.97 -3.49
N SER A 95 -13.98 15.22 -3.84
CA SER A 95 -15.25 15.89 -3.58
C SER A 95 -16.24 15.72 -4.73
N GLU A 96 -15.78 15.93 -5.96
CA GLU A 96 -16.65 15.87 -7.14
C GLU A 96 -15.94 15.24 -8.34
N VAL A 97 -16.70 14.43 -9.11
CA VAL A 97 -16.29 13.96 -10.43
C VAL A 97 -17.38 14.33 -11.42
N THR A 98 -17.03 15.18 -12.38
CA THR A 98 -17.95 15.66 -13.42
C THR A 98 -17.57 15.03 -14.75
N GLU A 99 -18.45 14.19 -15.28
CA GLU A 99 -18.30 13.55 -16.57
C GLU A 99 -18.72 14.48 -17.73
N TRP A 100 -18.19 14.24 -18.92
CA TRP A 100 -18.43 15.08 -20.10
C TRP A 100 -19.92 15.32 -20.42
N TRP A 101 -20.79 14.34 -20.15
CA TRP A 101 -22.24 14.45 -20.40
C TRP A 101 -23.00 15.22 -19.32
N GLN A 102 -22.39 15.49 -18.16
CA GLN A 102 -23.00 16.26 -17.07
C GLN A 102 -22.81 17.77 -17.24
N ARG A 103 -21.90 18.20 -18.14
CA ARG A 103 -21.61 19.61 -18.41
C ARG A 103 -22.61 20.25 -19.38
N SER A 104 -22.76 21.56 -19.24
CA SER A 104 -23.50 22.44 -20.15
C SER A 104 -22.64 23.65 -20.51
N PRO A 105 -22.08 23.73 -21.74
CA PRO A 105 -22.20 22.79 -22.87
C PRO A 105 -21.57 21.42 -22.58
N THR A 106 -22.04 20.39 -23.27
CA THR A 106 -21.49 19.02 -23.20
C THR A 106 -20.02 19.00 -23.61
N GLY A 107 -19.18 18.31 -22.84
CA GLY A 107 -17.73 18.18 -23.09
C GLY A 107 -17.38 17.15 -24.17
N VAL A 108 -16.08 16.92 -24.37
CA VAL A 108 -15.58 15.91 -25.33
C VAL A 108 -15.88 14.49 -24.82
N PRO A 109 -16.45 13.58 -25.63
CA PRO A 109 -16.72 12.21 -25.19
C PRO A 109 -15.50 11.49 -24.65
N GLY A 110 -15.67 10.83 -23.50
CA GLY A 110 -14.59 10.11 -22.81
C GLY A 110 -13.74 10.98 -21.87
N THR A 111 -14.11 12.25 -21.66
CA THR A 111 -13.42 13.14 -20.72
C THR A 111 -14.18 13.31 -19.41
N PHE A 112 -13.46 13.65 -18.35
CA PHE A 112 -14.04 14.03 -17.09
C PHE A 112 -13.12 14.99 -16.34
N GLU A 113 -13.67 15.57 -15.28
CA GLU A 113 -12.98 16.47 -14.38
C GLU A 113 -13.13 16.00 -12.94
N ILE A 114 -12.11 16.29 -12.15
CA ILE A 114 -12.08 15.98 -10.73
C ILE A 114 -11.90 17.26 -9.94
N THR A 115 -12.66 17.38 -8.85
CA THR A 115 -12.37 18.30 -7.75
C THR A 115 -11.89 17.50 -6.54
N VAL A 116 -10.76 17.92 -5.96
CA VAL A 116 -10.22 17.38 -4.71
C VAL A 116 -10.19 18.49 -3.68
N ASP A 117 -10.75 18.22 -2.52
CA ASP A 117 -10.63 19.10 -1.35
C ASP A 117 -9.36 18.69 -0.60
N VAL A 118 -8.35 19.56 -0.59
CA VAL A 118 -7.04 19.27 -0.02
C VAL A 118 -7.08 19.54 1.49
N SER A 119 -6.61 18.58 2.29
CA SER A 119 -6.52 18.73 3.75
C SER A 119 -5.32 19.63 4.13
N ASP A 120 -5.22 20.10 5.40
CA ASP A 120 -4.28 21.12 5.96
C ASP A 120 -2.78 21.09 5.55
N ARG A 121 -2.30 20.12 4.75
CA ARG A 121 -1.05 20.24 4.00
C ARG A 121 -1.29 21.21 2.85
N GLY A 122 -0.78 22.43 2.99
CA GLY A 122 -0.96 23.50 1.99
C GLY A 122 -0.73 23.03 0.55
N ILE A 123 -1.54 23.57 -0.37
CA ILE A 123 -1.49 23.27 -1.80
C ILE A 123 -0.17 23.82 -2.36
N ASP A 124 0.79 22.93 -2.62
CA ASP A 124 2.00 23.25 -3.38
C ASP A 124 1.95 22.61 -4.78
N GLU A 125 2.82 23.07 -5.68
CA GLU A 125 2.89 22.57 -7.06
C GLU A 125 3.28 21.08 -7.12
N GLY A 126 4.00 20.59 -6.11
CA GLY A 126 4.33 19.17 -5.96
C GLY A 126 3.09 18.29 -5.69
N THR A 127 2.14 18.80 -4.92
CA THR A 127 0.89 18.10 -4.58
C THR A 127 0.00 17.88 -5.80
N ALA A 128 -0.11 18.87 -6.69
CA ALA A 128 -0.87 18.76 -7.92
C ALA A 128 -0.28 17.69 -8.85
N LEU A 129 1.04 17.72 -9.06
CA LEU A 129 1.73 16.74 -9.89
C LEU A 129 1.60 15.32 -9.33
N GLU A 130 1.70 15.16 -8.01
CA GLU A 130 1.54 13.86 -7.37
C GLU A 130 0.10 13.34 -7.50
N LEU A 131 -0.92 14.20 -7.35
CA LEU A 131 -2.31 13.82 -7.57
C LEU A 131 -2.58 13.37 -9.00
N GLU A 132 -2.10 14.11 -10.00
CA GLU A 132 -2.23 13.68 -11.41
C GLU A 132 -1.58 12.31 -11.63
N ARG A 133 -0.36 12.13 -11.10
CA ARG A 133 0.39 10.88 -11.21
C ARG A 133 -0.34 9.70 -10.58
N LEU A 134 -0.93 9.92 -9.40
CA LEU A 134 -1.72 8.94 -8.65
C LEU A 134 -3.02 8.59 -9.38
N LEU A 135 -3.73 9.58 -9.93
CA LEU A 135 -4.96 9.38 -10.70
C LEU A 135 -4.72 8.57 -11.97
N ASP A 136 -3.59 8.77 -12.64
CA ASP A 136 -3.21 8.04 -13.86
C ASP A 136 -3.03 6.52 -13.64
N ASP A 137 -2.67 6.07 -12.43
CA ASP A 137 -2.51 4.64 -12.13
C ASP A 137 -3.84 3.87 -12.05
N VAL A 138 -4.93 4.60 -11.84
CA VAL A 138 -6.25 4.06 -11.53
C VAL A 138 -7.26 4.34 -12.63
N ARG A 139 -7.10 5.46 -13.35
CA ARG A 139 -8.01 5.87 -14.42
C ARG A 139 -7.90 4.89 -15.61
N PRO A 140 -9.02 4.50 -16.24
CA PRO A 140 -8.96 3.75 -17.49
C PRO A 140 -8.27 4.59 -18.57
N VAL A 141 -7.39 4.00 -19.38
CA VAL A 141 -6.67 4.72 -20.46
C VAL A 141 -7.59 5.35 -21.52
N SER A 142 -8.82 4.85 -21.64
CA SER A 142 -9.86 5.39 -22.54
C SER A 142 -10.64 6.57 -21.94
N ARG A 143 -10.35 6.94 -20.70
CA ARG A 143 -10.94 8.09 -20.00
C ARG A 143 -9.85 9.10 -19.73
N HIS A 144 -10.08 10.36 -20.07
CA HIS A 144 -9.08 11.42 -19.99
C HIS A 144 -9.51 12.49 -18.99
N LEU A 145 -8.63 12.80 -18.05
CA LEU A 145 -8.81 13.92 -17.14
C LEU A 145 -8.50 15.21 -17.91
N THR A 146 -9.48 16.11 -18.02
CA THR A 146 -9.28 17.42 -18.68
C THR A 146 -9.03 18.56 -17.70
N ARG A 147 -9.42 18.37 -16.43
CA ARG A 147 -9.24 19.36 -15.38
C ARG A 147 -9.16 18.68 -14.01
N LEU A 148 -8.17 19.11 -13.22
CA LEU A 148 -8.04 18.84 -11.80
C LEU A 148 -8.19 20.18 -11.06
N ASP A 149 -9.22 20.30 -10.22
CA ASP A 149 -9.46 21.47 -9.37
C ASP A 149 -9.09 21.10 -7.93
N LEU A 150 -8.28 21.93 -7.28
CA LEU A 150 -7.87 21.76 -5.89
C LEU A 150 -8.55 22.86 -5.05
N ARG A 151 -9.28 22.47 -4.03
CA ARG A 151 -10.01 23.37 -3.13
C ARG A 151 -9.49 23.30 -1.71
#